data_AF-A0A2E7L732-F1
#
_entry.id   AF-A0A2E7L732-F1
#
_cell.length_a   1.000
_cell.length_b   1.000
_cell.length_c   1.000
_cell.angle_alpha   90.00
_cell.angle_beta   90.00
_cell.angle_gamma   90.00
#
_symmetry.space_group_name_H-M   'P 1'
#
loop_
_entity.id
_entity.type
_entity.pdbx_description
1 polymer ?
#
loop_
_entity_poly.entity_id
_entity_poly.type
_entity_poly.pdbx_seq_one_letter_code
_entity_poly.pdbx_strand_id
1 'polypeptide(L)'
;MFGLTAVATAGDTTETTAQANFVKPDSWEAFVAYHEEGGDFGSWVAKGKTIALWEGVPAGVDYTLTFTISLANEGRAMLQVHHMATSTGEVLSTGTILRYWDEKSQSVLSSHSGFDTGQLYTGHSELVGIDARTQTTKWKYTETSRGKTADYFLTVERKGPNKRSEVHQLASGGEPLNLEVVRQMAPQAAPRPPADPGLGRRTLQRLRGLLRRLR
;
A
#
# COMPACT_ATOMS: atom_id res chain seq x y z
N MET A 1 -33.14 -61.97 -2.28
CA MET A 1 -32.78 -61.05 -1.18
C MET A 1 -31.63 -60.19 -1.70
N PHE A 2 -31.95 -59.05 -2.32
CA PHE A 2 -30.95 -58.13 -2.88
C PHE A 2 -30.52 -57.15 -1.78
N GLY A 3 -29.25 -57.22 -1.38
CA GLY A 3 -28.63 -56.26 -0.47
C GLY A 3 -27.44 -55.61 -1.16
N LEU A 4 -27.67 -54.49 -1.82
CA LEU A 4 -26.64 -53.56 -2.27
C LEU A 4 -25.94 -52.98 -1.03
N THR A 5 -24.63 -53.13 -0.90
CA THR A 5 -23.85 -52.34 0.08
C THR A 5 -22.94 -51.40 -0.69
N ALA A 6 -23.24 -50.11 -0.57
CA ALA A 6 -22.51 -49.03 -1.21
C ALA A 6 -21.15 -48.82 -0.52
N VAL A 7 -20.13 -48.63 -1.34
CA VAL A 7 -18.80 -48.15 -0.95
C VAL A 7 -18.92 -46.67 -0.57
N ALA A 8 -18.47 -46.32 0.63
CA ALA A 8 -18.17 -44.94 1.00
C ALA A 8 -16.66 -44.82 1.20
N THR A 9 -15.97 -44.37 0.14
CA THR A 9 -14.62 -43.83 0.23
C THR A 9 -14.68 -42.48 0.94
N ALA A 10 -14.32 -42.45 2.22
CA ALA A 10 -14.05 -41.19 2.92
C ALA A 10 -12.71 -40.64 2.42
N GLY A 11 -12.78 -39.72 1.47
CA GLY A 11 -11.67 -38.84 1.13
C GLY A 11 -11.47 -37.84 2.26
N ASP A 12 -10.55 -38.13 3.16
CA ASP A 12 -10.11 -37.21 4.20
C ASP A 12 -9.24 -36.13 3.54
N THR A 13 -9.88 -35.04 3.09
CA THR A 13 -9.18 -33.85 2.61
C THR A 13 -9.08 -32.89 3.79
N THR A 14 -8.23 -33.23 4.75
CA THR A 14 -7.79 -32.27 5.75
C THR A 14 -6.78 -31.33 5.08
N GLU A 15 -7.30 -30.28 4.43
CA GLU A 15 -6.53 -29.05 4.25
C GLU A 15 -6.15 -28.55 5.65
N THR A 16 -4.96 -28.95 6.08
CA THR A 16 -4.32 -28.44 7.28
C THR A 16 -4.08 -26.96 7.02
N THR A 17 -4.97 -26.10 7.50
CA THR A 17 -4.73 -24.65 7.58
C THR A 17 -3.58 -24.49 8.56
N ALA A 18 -2.36 -24.42 8.03
CA ALA A 18 -1.17 -24.26 8.85
C ALA A 18 -1.35 -22.99 9.68
N GLN A 19 -1.43 -23.14 11.00
CA GLN A 19 -1.65 -22.04 11.92
C GLN A 19 -0.59 -20.96 11.65
N ALA A 20 -1.02 -19.73 11.40
CA ALA A 20 -0.13 -18.62 11.12
C ALA A 20 0.70 -18.31 12.37
N ASN A 21 2.02 -18.26 12.23
CA ASN A 21 2.95 -18.01 13.33
C ASN A 21 3.59 -16.64 13.14
N PHE A 22 2.91 -15.59 13.62
CA PHE A 22 3.40 -14.22 13.54
C PHE A 22 4.42 -13.95 14.64
N VAL A 23 5.65 -13.63 14.25
CA VAL A 23 6.75 -13.30 15.16
C VAL A 23 7.22 -11.87 14.88
N LYS A 24 7.42 -11.07 15.93
CA LYS A 24 7.99 -9.72 15.78
C LYS A 24 9.47 -9.82 15.37
N PRO A 25 9.98 -8.92 14.52
CA PRO A 25 11.40 -8.84 14.24
C PRO A 25 12.17 -8.40 15.49
N ASP A 26 13.40 -8.88 15.64
CA ASP A 26 14.24 -8.60 16.81
C ASP A 26 14.85 -7.19 16.81
N SER A 27 14.82 -6.49 15.66
CA SER A 27 15.31 -5.12 15.53
C SER A 27 14.69 -4.38 14.34
N TRP A 28 14.98 -3.07 14.25
CA TRP A 28 14.66 -2.26 13.08
C TRP A 28 15.31 -2.80 11.80
N GLU A 29 16.58 -3.17 11.86
CA GLU A 29 17.36 -3.66 10.73
C GLU A 29 16.80 -4.98 10.21
N ALA A 30 16.38 -5.89 11.10
CA ALA A 30 15.73 -7.14 10.70
C ALA A 30 14.39 -6.87 9.97
N PHE A 31 13.61 -5.89 10.43
CA PHE A 31 12.39 -5.46 9.76
C PHE A 31 12.65 -4.86 8.39
N VAL A 32 13.64 -3.97 8.27
CA VAL A 32 14.02 -3.35 6.99
C VAL A 32 14.54 -4.41 6.02
N ALA A 33 15.45 -5.29 6.46
CA ALA A 33 15.99 -6.38 5.64
C ALA A 33 14.87 -7.28 5.10
N TYR A 34 13.87 -7.63 5.92
CA TYR A 34 12.70 -8.36 5.46
C TYR A 34 11.98 -7.65 4.31
N HIS A 35 11.84 -6.31 4.35
CA HIS A 35 11.23 -5.51 3.28
C HIS A 35 12.12 -5.34 2.05
N GLU A 36 13.44 -5.24 2.23
CA GLU A 36 14.42 -5.17 1.14
C GLU A 36 14.47 -6.48 0.36
N GLU A 37 14.63 -7.61 1.05
CA GLU A 37 14.66 -8.96 0.47
C GLU A 37 13.34 -9.31 -0.24
N GLY A 38 12.22 -8.85 0.33
CA GLY A 38 10.90 -8.99 -0.28
C GLY A 38 10.67 -8.13 -1.51
N GLY A 39 11.54 -7.14 -1.76
CA GLY A 39 11.34 -6.16 -2.80
C GLY A 39 10.09 -5.31 -2.55
N ASP A 40 9.82 -4.87 -1.32
CA ASP A 40 8.63 -4.05 -1.03
C ASP A 40 8.81 -2.57 -1.39
N PHE A 41 10.05 -2.09 -1.48
CA PHE A 41 10.35 -0.70 -1.83
C PHE A 41 10.00 -0.37 -3.30
N GLY A 42 9.58 0.88 -3.52
CA GLY A 42 9.14 1.40 -4.81
C GLY A 42 7.63 1.63 -4.89
N SER A 43 7.14 1.80 -6.11
CA SER A 43 5.76 2.20 -6.39
C SER A 43 4.86 1.01 -6.72
N TRP A 44 3.62 1.09 -6.26
CA TRP A 44 2.62 0.04 -6.32
C TRP A 44 1.27 0.62 -6.71
N VAL A 45 0.43 -0.22 -7.30
CA VAL A 45 -0.93 0.14 -7.71
C VAL A 45 -1.91 -0.99 -7.39
N ALA A 46 -3.09 -0.60 -6.95
CA ALA A 46 -4.26 -1.46 -6.79
C ALA A 46 -5.48 -0.77 -7.42
N LYS A 47 -6.46 -1.57 -7.85
CA LYS A 47 -7.75 -1.09 -8.33
C LYS A 47 -8.84 -1.88 -7.63
N GLY A 48 -9.97 -1.24 -7.40
CA GLY A 48 -11.10 -1.91 -6.76
C GLY A 48 -12.30 -1.00 -6.64
N LYS A 49 -13.26 -1.48 -5.85
CA LYS A 49 -14.44 -0.74 -5.45
C LYS A 49 -14.40 -0.57 -3.94
N THR A 50 -14.63 0.64 -3.45
CA THR A 50 -14.62 0.91 -2.00
C THR A 50 -15.75 0.15 -1.31
N ILE A 51 -15.49 -0.27 -0.08
CA ILE A 51 -16.52 -0.73 0.85
C ILE A 51 -16.62 0.27 2.01
N ALA A 52 -17.67 0.19 2.83
CA ALA A 52 -17.87 1.06 3.99
C ALA A 52 -16.95 0.66 5.17
N LEU A 53 -15.62 0.67 4.93
CA LEU A 53 -14.62 0.26 5.91
C LEU A 53 -14.06 1.44 6.70
N TRP A 54 -13.80 2.57 6.01
CA TRP A 54 -13.29 3.80 6.62
C TRP A 54 -14.39 4.85 6.67
N GLU A 55 -14.50 5.55 7.79
CA GLU A 55 -15.55 6.56 8.02
C GLU A 55 -15.54 7.67 6.97
N GLY A 56 -14.36 8.04 6.46
CA GLY A 56 -14.17 9.15 5.52
C GLY A 56 -14.34 8.78 4.04
N VAL A 57 -14.43 7.49 3.71
CA VAL A 57 -14.41 6.99 2.33
C VAL A 57 -15.78 6.37 1.98
N PRO A 58 -16.50 6.91 0.97
CA PRO A 58 -17.80 6.37 0.57
C PRO A 58 -17.67 4.97 -0.03
N ALA A 59 -18.65 4.09 0.22
CA ALA A 59 -18.72 2.76 -0.38
C ALA A 59 -19.22 2.79 -1.84
N GLY A 60 -18.93 1.75 -2.60
CA GLY A 60 -19.44 1.53 -3.95
C GLY A 60 -18.71 2.29 -5.06
N VAL A 61 -17.65 3.04 -4.73
CA VAL A 61 -16.91 3.90 -5.66
C VAL A 61 -15.73 3.14 -6.25
N ASP A 62 -15.62 3.12 -7.58
CA ASP A 62 -14.46 2.54 -8.27
C ASP A 62 -13.24 3.46 -8.13
N TYR A 63 -12.09 2.89 -7.79
CA TYR A 63 -10.88 3.65 -7.51
C TYR A 63 -9.62 2.99 -8.06
N THR A 64 -8.57 3.81 -8.21
CA THR A 64 -7.19 3.39 -8.32
C THR A 64 -6.42 3.93 -7.11
N LEU A 65 -5.78 3.02 -6.38
CA LEU A 65 -4.86 3.33 -5.29
C LEU A 65 -3.44 3.22 -5.84
N THR A 66 -2.65 4.26 -5.65
CA THR A 66 -1.20 4.24 -5.88
C THR A 66 -0.49 4.56 -4.59
N PHE A 67 0.63 3.91 -4.34
CA PHE A 67 1.49 4.28 -3.22
C PHE A 67 2.94 3.95 -3.50
N THR A 68 3.83 4.65 -2.82
CA THR A 68 5.27 4.40 -2.88
C THR A 68 5.80 4.13 -1.50
N ILE A 69 6.69 3.14 -1.36
CA ILE A 69 7.39 2.80 -0.12
C ILE A 69 8.88 3.12 -0.31
N SER A 70 9.47 3.82 0.65
CA SER A 70 10.86 4.26 0.62
C SER A 70 11.46 4.30 2.03
N LEU A 71 12.79 4.19 2.13
CA LEU A 71 13.50 4.56 3.35
C LEU A 71 13.53 6.08 3.51
N ALA A 72 13.39 6.53 4.74
CA ALA A 72 13.40 7.93 5.15
C ALA A 72 14.27 8.11 6.39
N ASN A 73 14.55 9.37 6.75
CA ASN A 73 15.31 9.71 7.95
C ASN A 73 16.63 8.93 8.07
N GLU A 74 17.41 8.91 6.99
CA GLU A 74 18.69 8.19 6.91
C GLU A 74 18.57 6.68 7.17
N GLY A 75 17.45 6.09 6.77
CA GLY A 75 17.17 4.67 6.95
C GLY A 75 16.54 4.31 8.30
N ARG A 76 16.33 5.28 9.21
CA ARG A 76 15.70 5.06 10.53
C ARG A 76 14.18 5.01 10.50
N ALA A 77 13.57 5.23 9.33
CA ALA A 77 12.15 5.13 9.14
C ALA A 77 11.81 4.60 7.74
N MET A 78 10.64 3.99 7.60
CA MET A 78 10.07 3.62 6.31
C MET A 78 8.84 4.49 6.05
N LEU A 79 8.90 5.29 4.98
CA LEU A 79 7.82 6.17 4.55
C LEU A 79 7.04 5.49 3.42
N GLN A 80 5.72 5.46 3.60
CA GLN A 80 4.77 5.18 2.53
C GLN A 80 3.89 6.40 2.30
N VAL A 81 3.71 6.78 1.03
CA VAL A 81 2.79 7.86 0.62
C VAL A 81 1.77 7.26 -0.34
N HIS A 82 0.48 7.55 -0.15
CA HIS A 82 -0.58 7.03 -1.01
C HIS A 82 -1.50 8.11 -1.57
N HIS A 83 -2.11 7.74 -2.70
CA HIS A 83 -3.13 8.50 -3.38
C HIS A 83 -4.17 7.55 -3.97
N MET A 84 -5.42 7.73 -3.57
CA MET A 84 -6.58 6.97 -4.02
C MET A 84 -7.57 7.92 -4.68
N ALA A 85 -7.88 7.65 -5.95
CA ALA A 85 -8.77 8.49 -6.74
C ALA A 85 -9.65 7.67 -7.69
N THR A 86 -10.78 8.25 -8.09
CA THR A 86 -11.65 7.71 -9.14
C THR A 86 -11.03 7.91 -10.52
N SER A 87 -11.59 7.26 -11.55
CA SER A 87 -11.17 7.47 -12.94
C SER A 87 -11.44 8.89 -13.47
N THR A 88 -12.36 9.62 -12.83
CA THR A 88 -12.66 11.03 -13.16
C THR A 88 -11.75 12.02 -12.43
N GLY A 89 -10.84 11.54 -11.58
CA GLY A 89 -9.89 12.36 -10.84
C GLY A 89 -10.38 12.88 -9.49
N GLU A 90 -11.54 12.43 -9.02
CA GLU A 90 -11.98 12.72 -7.66
C GLU A 90 -11.09 11.99 -6.65
N VAL A 91 -10.48 12.74 -5.74
CA VAL A 91 -9.59 12.19 -4.72
C VAL A 91 -10.41 11.68 -3.54
N LEU A 92 -10.34 10.37 -3.31
CA LEU A 92 -11.05 9.71 -2.21
C LEU A 92 -10.21 9.71 -0.94
N SER A 93 -8.91 9.44 -1.04
CA SER A 93 -7.98 9.44 0.08
C SER A 93 -6.57 9.79 -0.37
N THR A 94 -5.84 10.53 0.45
CA THR A 94 -4.40 10.71 0.30
C THR A 94 -3.76 10.80 1.67
N GLY A 95 -2.57 10.25 1.83
CA GLY A 95 -1.93 10.26 3.14
C GLY A 95 -0.52 9.71 3.13
N THR A 96 0.02 9.65 4.35
CA THR A 96 1.36 9.17 4.64
C THR A 96 1.33 8.21 5.80
N ILE A 97 2.24 7.25 5.77
CA ILE A 97 2.48 6.26 6.80
C ILE A 97 3.97 6.25 7.08
N LEU A 98 4.37 6.66 8.28
CA LEU A 98 5.75 6.61 8.73
C LEU A 98 5.90 5.48 9.74
N ARG A 99 6.68 4.46 9.39
CA ARG A 99 7.00 3.32 10.25
C ARG A 99 8.39 3.49 10.85
N TYR A 100 8.54 3.14 12.12
CA TYR A 100 9.77 3.31 12.89
C TYR A 100 9.84 2.28 14.01
N TRP A 101 11.05 2.03 14.51
CA TRP A 101 11.28 1.20 15.69
C TRP A 101 11.04 1.99 16.97
N ASP A 102 10.29 1.41 17.89
CA ASP A 102 10.07 1.96 19.22
C ASP A 102 10.79 1.11 20.27
N GLU A 103 11.80 1.70 20.91
CA GLU A 103 12.62 1.02 21.92
C GLU A 103 11.82 0.64 23.18
N LYS A 104 10.74 1.36 23.48
CA LYS A 104 9.94 1.06 24.67
C LYS A 104 9.13 -0.23 24.49
N SER A 105 8.50 -0.39 23.34
CA SER A 105 7.67 -1.56 23.01
C SER A 105 8.46 -2.68 22.34
N GLN A 106 9.73 -2.46 21.97
CA GLN A 106 10.58 -3.39 21.22
C GLN A 106 9.82 -3.91 19.99
N SER A 107 9.25 -2.97 19.24
CA SER A 107 8.33 -3.27 18.14
C SER A 107 8.38 -2.17 17.08
N VAL A 108 7.85 -2.49 15.91
CA VAL A 108 7.64 -1.50 14.85
C VAL A 108 6.28 -0.86 15.05
N LEU A 109 6.29 0.46 15.23
CA LEU A 109 5.10 1.30 15.25
C LEU A 109 4.99 2.06 13.93
N SER A 110 3.80 2.58 13.68
CA SER A 110 3.63 3.56 12.61
C SER A 110 2.64 4.65 12.96
N SER A 111 2.85 5.82 12.35
CA SER A 111 1.94 6.95 12.38
C SER A 111 1.34 7.14 10.99
N HIS A 112 0.03 7.37 10.95
CA HIS A 112 -0.75 7.58 9.74
C HIS A 112 -1.41 8.95 9.83
N SER A 113 -1.40 9.68 8.72
CA SER A 113 -2.18 10.91 8.60
C SER A 113 -2.47 11.21 7.14
N GLY A 114 -3.61 11.84 6.91
CA GLY A 114 -4.03 12.17 5.56
C GLY A 114 -5.40 12.81 5.53
N PHE A 115 -5.97 12.86 4.33
CA PHE A 115 -7.29 13.41 4.09
C PHE A 115 -8.12 12.41 3.31
N ASP A 116 -9.28 12.06 3.86
CA ASP A 116 -10.32 11.32 3.18
C ASP A 116 -11.40 12.31 2.76
N THR A 117 -11.70 12.36 1.46
CA THR A 117 -12.68 13.31 0.89
C THR A 117 -12.47 14.75 1.39
N GLY A 118 -11.19 15.16 1.52
CA GLY A 118 -10.77 16.49 1.96
C GLY A 118 -10.78 16.72 3.47
N GLN A 119 -11.07 15.70 4.28
CA GLN A 119 -11.18 15.83 5.74
C GLN A 119 -10.12 14.99 6.45
N LEU A 120 -9.51 15.56 7.48
CA LEU A 120 -8.39 14.97 8.18
C LEU A 120 -8.79 13.62 8.80
N TYR A 121 -7.93 12.63 8.61
CA TYR A 121 -7.86 11.46 9.46
C TYR A 121 -6.45 11.32 10.05
N THR A 122 -6.37 10.66 11.19
CA THR A 122 -5.10 10.30 11.84
C THR A 122 -5.18 8.88 12.34
N GLY A 123 -4.07 8.16 12.34
CA GLY A 123 -4.06 6.81 12.87
C GLY A 123 -2.66 6.38 13.32
N HIS A 124 -2.60 5.19 13.91
CA HIS A 124 -1.35 4.56 14.28
C HIS A 124 -1.50 3.05 14.19
N SER A 125 -0.40 2.35 13.95
CA SER A 125 -0.40 0.89 13.97
C SER A 125 0.77 0.32 14.76
N GLU A 126 0.58 -0.90 15.24
CA GLU A 126 1.63 -1.76 15.79
C GLU A 126 1.74 -3.02 14.93
N LEU A 127 2.97 -3.44 14.65
CA LEU A 127 3.24 -4.72 14.01
C LEU A 127 2.87 -5.86 14.98
N VAL A 128 1.93 -6.71 14.58
CA VAL A 128 1.63 -7.95 15.31
C VAL A 128 2.76 -8.95 15.09
N GLY A 129 3.25 -9.06 13.86
CA GLY A 129 4.41 -9.86 13.52
C GLY A 129 4.47 -10.22 12.04
N ILE A 130 5.47 -11.05 11.73
CA ILE A 130 5.79 -11.57 10.41
C ILE A 130 5.70 -13.10 10.49
N ASP A 131 4.94 -13.70 9.58
CA ASP A 131 5.00 -15.14 9.30
C ASP A 131 5.94 -15.33 8.11
N ALA A 132 7.18 -15.76 8.40
CA ALA A 132 8.23 -15.90 7.39
C ALA A 132 7.94 -17.02 6.38
N ARG A 133 7.16 -18.04 6.77
CA ARG A 133 6.82 -19.18 5.90
C ARG A 133 5.86 -18.75 4.79
N THR A 134 4.87 -17.93 5.15
CA THR A 134 3.86 -17.43 4.20
C THR A 134 4.23 -16.05 3.65
N GLN A 135 5.34 -15.46 4.10
CA GLN A 135 5.74 -14.10 3.76
C GLN A 135 4.63 -13.07 4.04
N THR A 136 3.98 -13.21 5.20
CA THR A 136 2.83 -12.40 5.60
C THR A 136 3.19 -11.50 6.77
N THR A 137 2.84 -10.21 6.69
CA THR A 137 2.85 -9.32 7.86
C THR A 137 1.44 -9.08 8.35
N LYS A 138 1.28 -8.90 9.66
CA LYS A 138 0.00 -8.51 10.26
C LYS A 138 0.20 -7.29 11.15
N TRP A 139 -0.73 -6.35 11.04
CA TRP A 139 -0.72 -5.08 11.78
C TRP A 139 -2.06 -4.89 12.49
N LYS A 140 -2.02 -4.31 13.68
CA LYS A 140 -3.19 -3.74 14.34
C LYS A 140 -3.16 -2.23 14.09
N TYR A 141 -4.22 -1.69 13.51
CA TYR A 141 -4.32 -0.29 13.12
C TYR A 141 -5.52 0.37 13.81
N THR A 142 -5.34 1.58 14.33
CA THR A 142 -6.41 2.40 14.89
C THR A 142 -6.45 3.72 14.14
N GLU A 143 -7.63 4.11 13.64
CA GLU A 143 -7.85 5.36 12.92
C GLU A 143 -8.92 6.19 13.60
N THR A 144 -8.70 7.50 13.62
CA THR A 144 -9.72 8.51 13.95
C THR A 144 -9.97 9.38 12.73
N SER A 145 -11.24 9.48 12.33
CA SER A 145 -11.71 10.33 11.23
C SER A 145 -13.09 10.89 11.60
N ARG A 146 -13.31 12.18 11.33
CA ARG A 146 -14.60 12.86 11.59
C ARG A 146 -15.15 12.66 13.02
N GLY A 147 -14.24 12.57 14.00
CA GLY A 147 -14.59 12.37 15.41
C GLY A 147 -14.96 10.94 15.81
N LYS A 148 -14.90 9.97 14.88
CA LYS A 148 -15.08 8.55 15.17
C LYS A 148 -13.75 7.82 15.12
N THR A 149 -13.61 6.80 15.97
CA THR A 149 -12.43 5.96 16.04
C THR A 149 -12.80 4.50 15.81
N ALA A 150 -12.00 3.80 15.01
CA ALA A 150 -12.18 2.38 14.73
C ALA A 150 -10.82 1.66 14.71
N ASP A 151 -10.88 0.38 15.06
CA ASP A 151 -9.74 -0.54 15.05
C ASP A 151 -9.85 -1.50 13.87
N TYR A 152 -8.70 -1.86 13.31
CA TYR A 152 -8.57 -2.67 12.11
C TYR A 152 -7.42 -3.67 12.25
N PHE A 153 -7.50 -4.73 11.46
CA PHE A 153 -6.35 -5.55 11.09
C PHE A 153 -6.00 -5.32 9.63
N LEU A 154 -4.70 -5.16 9.37
CA LEU A 154 -4.13 -5.19 8.03
C LEU A 154 -3.22 -6.42 7.93
N THR A 155 -3.52 -7.29 6.96
CA THR A 155 -2.68 -8.44 6.62
C THR A 155 -2.11 -8.24 5.22
N VAL A 156 -0.80 -8.32 5.07
CA VAL A 156 -0.12 -8.15 3.78
C VAL A 156 0.67 -9.41 3.49
N GLU A 157 0.33 -10.12 2.42
CA GLU A 157 1.00 -11.34 1.99
C GLU A 157 1.69 -11.10 0.64
N ARG A 158 2.98 -11.44 0.57
CA ARG A 158 3.72 -11.41 -0.69
C ARG A 158 3.32 -12.60 -1.56
N LYS A 159 2.96 -12.32 -2.81
CA LYS A 159 2.65 -13.34 -3.82
C LYS A 159 3.77 -13.48 -4.88
N GLY A 160 4.76 -12.60 -4.82
CA GLY A 160 5.93 -12.55 -5.69
C GLY A 160 6.61 -11.18 -5.64
N PRO A 161 7.72 -10.97 -6.38
CA PRO A 161 8.51 -9.74 -6.31
C PRO A 161 7.77 -8.48 -6.80
N ASN A 162 6.68 -8.66 -7.57
CA ASN A 162 5.90 -7.59 -8.17
C ASN A 162 4.41 -7.68 -7.84
N LYS A 163 4.03 -8.51 -6.85
CA LYS A 163 2.63 -8.78 -6.51
C LYS A 163 2.47 -9.08 -5.03
N ARG A 164 1.48 -8.46 -4.39
CA ARG A 164 1.06 -8.76 -3.02
C ARG A 164 -0.45 -8.71 -2.89
N SER A 165 -0.99 -9.40 -1.90
CA SER A 165 -2.37 -9.24 -1.48
C SER A 165 -2.41 -8.50 -0.15
N GLU A 166 -3.35 -7.57 -0.02
CA GLU A 166 -3.64 -6.89 1.24
C GLU A 166 -5.07 -7.16 1.65
N VAL A 167 -5.29 -7.40 2.93
CA VAL A 167 -6.61 -7.58 3.52
C VAL A 167 -6.76 -6.57 4.65
N HIS A 168 -7.73 -5.69 4.52
CA HIS A 168 -8.10 -4.69 5.52
C HIS A 168 -9.45 -5.09 6.13
N GLN A 169 -9.54 -5.18 7.44
CA GLN A 169 -10.77 -5.62 8.13
C GLN A 169 -10.95 -4.90 9.45
N LEU A 170 -12.19 -4.54 9.79
CA LEU A 170 -12.54 -4.05 11.13
C LEU A 170 -12.24 -5.11 12.19
N ALA A 171 -11.63 -4.69 13.30
CA ALA A 171 -11.34 -5.57 14.44
C ALA A 171 -12.62 -6.09 15.11
N SER A 172 -13.73 -5.35 14.99
CA SER A 172 -15.07 -5.77 15.43
C SER A 172 -15.72 -6.82 14.51
N GLY A 173 -15.06 -7.21 13.42
CA GLY A 173 -15.63 -8.05 12.37
C GLY A 173 -16.37 -7.25 11.29
N GLY A 174 -16.82 -7.95 10.26
CA GLY A 174 -17.42 -7.36 9.05
C GLY A 174 -16.75 -7.86 7.76
N GLU A 175 -17.26 -7.40 6.63
CA GLU A 175 -16.71 -7.71 5.31
C GLU A 175 -15.29 -7.14 5.17
N PRO A 176 -14.28 -7.98 4.86
CA PRO A 176 -12.93 -7.50 4.63
C PRO A 176 -12.79 -6.89 3.22
N LEU A 177 -12.01 -5.83 3.11
CA LEU A 177 -11.55 -5.33 1.82
C LEU A 177 -10.30 -6.12 1.40
N ASN A 178 -10.41 -6.85 0.30
CA ASN A 178 -9.31 -7.60 -0.31
C ASN A 178 -8.75 -6.82 -1.50
N LEU A 179 -7.44 -6.58 -1.48
CA LEU A 179 -6.73 -5.87 -2.53
C LEU A 179 -5.70 -6.78 -3.16
N GLU A 180 -5.71 -6.83 -4.49
CA GLU A 180 -4.55 -7.27 -5.25
C GLU A 180 -3.74 -6.03 -5.61
N VAL A 181 -2.47 -6.04 -5.21
CA VAL A 181 -1.55 -4.94 -5.44
C VAL A 181 -0.42 -5.44 -6.34
N VAL A 182 -0.15 -4.70 -7.41
CA VAL A 182 0.92 -4.99 -8.36
C VAL A 182 1.92 -3.85 -8.41
N ARG A 183 3.18 -4.16 -8.71
CA ARG A 183 4.21 -3.14 -8.87
C ARG A 183 3.81 -2.19 -9.99
N GLN A 184 3.88 -0.89 -9.72
CA GLN A 184 3.69 0.11 -10.76
C GLN A 184 4.93 0.10 -11.65
N MET A 185 4.79 -0.45 -12.85
CA MET A 185 5.83 -0.33 -13.87
C MET A 185 5.93 1.13 -14.31
N ALA A 186 7.15 1.63 -14.49
CA ALA A 186 7.34 2.95 -15.07
C ALA A 186 6.59 3.01 -16.41
N PRO A 187 5.89 4.12 -16.72
CA PRO A 187 5.41 4.33 -18.07
C PRO A 187 6.61 4.16 -19.01
N GLN A 188 6.48 3.31 -20.02
CA GLN A 188 7.48 3.20 -21.07
C GLN A 188 7.68 4.61 -21.61
N ALA A 189 8.83 5.23 -21.34
CA ALA A 189 9.07 6.60 -21.74
C ALA A 189 8.85 6.66 -23.26
N ALA A 190 7.89 7.47 -23.71
CA ALA A 190 7.74 7.73 -25.13
C ALA A 190 9.13 8.10 -25.68
N PRO A 191 9.56 7.54 -26.83
CA PRO A 191 10.85 7.87 -27.40
C PRO A 191 10.96 9.38 -27.47
N ARG A 192 12.02 9.93 -26.84
CA ARG A 192 12.28 11.37 -26.89
C ARG A 192 12.24 11.78 -28.36
N PRO A 193 11.41 12.76 -28.76
CA PRO A 193 11.53 13.30 -30.09
C PRO A 193 12.99 13.75 -30.28
N PRO A 194 13.59 13.52 -31.46
CA PRO A 194 14.96 13.93 -31.72
C PRO A 194 15.11 15.42 -31.36
N ALA A 195 16.16 15.75 -30.62
CA ALA A 195 16.42 17.11 -30.20
C ALA A 195 16.42 18.00 -31.45
N ASP A 196 15.46 18.92 -31.56
CA ASP A 196 15.42 19.89 -32.65
C ASP A 196 16.56 20.90 -32.43
N PRO A 197 17.66 20.84 -33.23
CA PRO A 197 18.80 21.73 -33.05
C PRO A 197 18.45 23.19 -33.39
N GLY A 198 17.26 23.46 -33.94
CA GLY A 198 16.79 24.78 -34.34
C GLY A 198 16.14 25.61 -33.21
N LEU A 199 15.70 24.98 -32.13
CA LEU A 199 14.93 25.66 -31.08
C LEU A 199 15.79 26.67 -30.30
N GLY A 200 17.01 26.30 -29.89
CA GLY A 200 17.89 27.20 -29.13
C GLY A 200 18.39 28.44 -29.89
N ARG A 201 18.57 28.35 -31.21
CA ARG A 201 19.00 29.48 -32.04
C ARG A 201 17.89 30.51 -32.26
N ARG A 202 16.63 30.07 -32.39
CA ARG A 202 15.48 30.95 -32.65
C ARG A 202 15.09 31.77 -31.41
N THR A 203 15.21 31.20 -30.21
CA THR A 203 14.92 31.92 -28.94
C THR A 203 15.95 33.01 -28.65
N LEU A 204 17.25 32.74 -28.88
CA LEU A 204 18.32 33.71 -28.66
C LEU A 204 18.30 34.87 -29.67
N GLN A 205 17.89 34.62 -30.92
CA GLN A 205 17.75 35.68 -31.93
C GLN A 205 16.57 36.63 -31.62
N ARG A 206 15.45 36.11 -31.09
CA ARG A 206 14.31 36.96 -30.68
C ARG A 206 14.64 37.85 -29.48
N LEU A 207 15.38 37.34 -28.49
CA LEU A 207 15.84 38.12 -27.33
C LEU A 207 16.82 39.24 -27.71
N ARG A 208 17.73 38.99 -28.66
CA ARG A 208 18.67 40.02 -29.16
C ARG A 208 17.97 41.13 -29.97
N GLY A 209 16.87 40.82 -30.65
CA GLY A 209 16.07 41.82 -31.37
C GLY A 209 15.30 42.78 -30.46
N LEU A 210 14.80 42.28 -29.32
CA LEU A 210 14.07 43.07 -28.33
C LEU A 210 14.98 44.04 -27.56
N LEU A 211 16.20 43.61 -27.22
CA LEU A 211 17.17 44.45 -26.49
C LEU A 211 17.77 45.60 -27.32
N ARG A 212 17.69 45.54 -28.66
CA ARG A 212 18.13 46.63 -29.54
C ARG A 212 17.08 47.72 -29.77
N ARG A 213 15.81 47.47 -29.43
CA ARG A 213 14.72 48.46 -29.56
C ARG A 213 14.48 49.27 -28.27
N LEU A 214 15.26 48.98 -27.22
CA LEU A 214 15.21 49.67 -25.93
C LEU A 214 16.42 50.60 -25.70
N ARG A 215 17.12 50.98 -26.78
CA ARG A 215 18.15 52.03 -26.79
C ARG A 215 17.77 53.10 -27.79
#